data_AF-A0A7S0EQT7-F1
#
_entry.id   AF-A0A7S0EQT7-F1
#
_cell.length_a   1.000
_cell.length_b   1.000
_cell.length_c   1.000
_cell.angle_alpha   90.00
_cell.angle_beta   90.00
_cell.angle_gamma   90.00
#
_symmetry.space_group_name_H-M   'P 1'
#
loop_
_entity.id
_entity.type
_entity.pdbx_description
1 polymer ?
#
loop_
_entity_poly.entity_id
_entity_poly.type
_entity_poly.pdbx_seq_one_letter_code
_entity_poly.pdbx_strand_id
1 'polypeptide(L)'
;MYEPTLNWAPELKKHQEMRNSRKRERQKECKSRERAISNDLLIRLDVSVPVGQNWTSQVLKGHLPSGRNREQLLADTVELLRALPSADSAASSKGPAASSSVGPAASSSSPQPSSCSGEALLDAMLTSHRERMVVVDLPSWRIRRMSAGFEGEYLKSVFGANMVGQSLMHFVDTDDADRLREYGRRIHGGMGEEARGDRGVEVLLRVFRNYTIVMRR
;
A
#
# COMPACT_ATOMS: atom_id res chain seq x y z
N MET A 1 -33.75 21.57 -76.21
CA MET A 1 -33.76 21.32 -74.75
C MET A 1 -32.35 20.90 -74.37
N TYR A 2 -31.61 21.76 -73.67
CA TYR A 2 -30.28 21.42 -73.15
C TYR A 2 -30.45 21.15 -71.66
N GLU A 3 -30.25 19.91 -71.23
CA GLU A 3 -30.15 19.61 -69.81
C GLU A 3 -28.73 19.95 -69.34
N PRO A 4 -28.57 20.77 -68.28
CA PRO A 4 -27.27 21.02 -67.70
C PRO A 4 -26.87 19.79 -66.86
N THR A 5 -25.84 19.07 -67.33
CA THR A 5 -25.18 18.03 -66.56
C THR A 5 -24.44 18.67 -65.38
N LEU A 6 -25.12 18.71 -64.22
CA LEU A 6 -24.52 19.08 -62.94
C LEU A 6 -23.34 18.15 -62.64
N ASN A 7 -22.14 18.70 -62.75
CA ASN A 7 -20.89 17.95 -62.57
C ASN A 7 -20.54 17.92 -61.07
N TRP A 8 -21.17 17.00 -60.31
CA TRP A 8 -21.04 16.86 -58.84
C TRP A 8 -19.68 16.31 -58.35
N ALA A 9 -18.83 15.85 -59.26
CA ALA A 9 -17.57 15.18 -58.93
C ALA A 9 -16.55 16.01 -58.11
N PRO A 10 -16.38 17.34 -58.28
CA PRO A 10 -15.44 18.13 -57.50
C PRO A 10 -15.90 18.35 -56.05
N GLU A 11 -17.19 18.51 -55.80
CA GLU A 11 -17.73 18.71 -54.45
C GLU A 11 -17.59 17.46 -53.59
N LEU A 12 -17.83 16.28 -54.18
CA LEU A 12 -17.62 14.99 -53.52
C LEU A 12 -16.16 14.79 -53.10
N LYS A 13 -15.20 15.16 -53.95
CA LYS A 13 -13.76 15.11 -53.61
C LYS A 13 -13.42 16.05 -52.44
N LYS A 14 -13.94 17.27 -52.46
CA LYS A 14 -13.76 18.25 -51.37
C LYS A 14 -14.34 17.74 -50.04
N HIS A 15 -15.52 17.11 -50.06
CA HIS A 15 -16.11 16.48 -48.88
C HIS A 15 -15.28 15.30 -48.35
N GLN A 16 -14.74 14.46 -49.24
CA GLN A 16 -13.87 13.34 -48.88
C GLN A 16 -12.57 13.83 -48.22
N GLU A 17 -11.94 14.86 -48.77
CA GLU A 17 -10.74 15.49 -48.21
C GLU A 17 -11.00 16.16 -46.86
N MET A 18 -12.15 16.83 -46.70
CA MET A 18 -12.57 17.40 -45.42
C MET A 18 -12.81 16.30 -44.37
N ARG A 19 -13.35 15.14 -44.77
CA ARG A 19 -13.53 14.01 -43.86
C ARG A 19 -12.19 13.38 -43.47
N ASN A 20 -11.25 13.28 -44.40
CA ASN A 20 -9.93 12.70 -44.17
C ASN A 20 -9.03 13.63 -43.32
N SER A 21 -9.08 14.94 -43.53
CA SER A 21 -8.39 15.93 -42.69
C SER A 21 -8.88 15.90 -41.24
N ARG A 22 -10.21 15.90 -41.02
CA ARG A 22 -10.79 15.73 -39.67
C ARG A 22 -10.36 14.45 -38.98
N LYS A 23 -10.27 13.33 -39.71
CA LYS A 23 -9.75 12.05 -39.16
C LYS A 23 -8.28 12.19 -38.73
N ARG A 24 -7.44 12.83 -39.55
CA ARG A 24 -6.02 13.06 -39.24
C ARG A 24 -5.85 13.97 -38.04
N GLU A 25 -6.65 15.03 -37.92
CA GLU A 25 -6.63 15.93 -36.76
C GLU A 25 -7.00 15.20 -35.47
N ARG A 26 -8.09 14.42 -35.48
CA ARG A 26 -8.48 13.60 -34.32
C ARG A 26 -7.39 12.61 -33.92
N GLN A 27 -6.73 11.96 -34.89
CA GLN A 27 -5.61 11.06 -34.59
C GLN A 27 -4.41 11.80 -33.99
N LYS A 28 -4.11 13.02 -34.47
CA LYS A 28 -3.04 13.85 -33.89
C LYS A 28 -3.37 14.24 -32.45
N GLU A 29 -4.61 14.63 -32.18
CA GLU A 29 -5.09 14.99 -30.84
C GLU A 29 -5.08 13.80 -29.88
N CYS A 30 -5.56 12.63 -30.32
CA CYS A 30 -5.47 11.41 -29.51
C CYS A 30 -4.02 11.08 -29.15
N LYS A 31 -3.11 11.14 -30.14
CA LYS A 31 -1.69 10.86 -29.90
C LYS A 31 -1.03 11.92 -29.00
N SER A 32 -1.39 13.20 -29.12
CA SER A 32 -0.82 14.23 -28.26
C SER A 32 -1.31 14.07 -26.81
N ARG A 33 -2.60 13.76 -26.63
CA ARG A 33 -3.20 13.49 -25.32
C ARG A 33 -2.58 12.27 -24.65
N GLU A 34 -2.39 11.19 -25.40
CA GLU A 34 -1.73 9.97 -24.90
C GLU A 34 -0.28 10.25 -24.47
N ARG A 35 0.48 11.02 -25.27
CA ARG A 35 1.84 11.44 -24.88
C ARG A 35 1.85 12.33 -23.64
N ALA A 36 0.90 13.26 -23.52
CA ALA A 36 0.79 14.13 -22.36
C ALA A 36 0.53 13.32 -21.09
N ILE A 37 -0.42 12.38 -21.14
CA ILE A 37 -0.73 11.48 -20.02
C ILE A 37 0.49 10.60 -19.69
N SER A 38 1.14 10.02 -20.70
CA SER A 38 2.32 9.19 -20.47
C SER A 38 3.46 9.98 -19.83
N ASN A 39 3.68 11.24 -20.24
CA ASN A 39 4.71 12.08 -19.65
C ASN A 39 4.37 12.48 -18.22
N ASP A 40 3.10 12.81 -17.92
CA ASP A 40 2.65 13.10 -16.56
C ASP A 40 2.89 11.90 -15.63
N LEU A 41 2.49 10.70 -16.05
CA LEU A 41 2.71 9.48 -15.28
C LEU A 41 4.20 9.20 -15.03
N LEU A 42 5.06 9.43 -16.04
CA LEU A 42 6.50 9.28 -15.88
C LEU A 42 7.09 10.28 -14.88
N ILE A 43 6.64 11.54 -14.90
CA ILE A 43 7.09 12.56 -13.93
C ILE A 43 6.68 12.17 -12.51
N ARG A 44 5.44 11.69 -12.32
CA ARG A 44 4.95 11.29 -10.98
C ARG A 44 5.66 10.05 -10.46
N LEU A 45 5.95 9.09 -11.34
CA LEU A 45 6.77 7.93 -11.00
C LEU A 45 8.20 8.35 -10.64
N ASP A 46 8.79 9.28 -11.38
CA ASP A 46 10.15 9.76 -11.15
C ASP A 46 10.36 10.35 -9.75
N VAL A 47 9.38 11.11 -9.25
CA VAL A 47 9.41 11.67 -7.90
C VAL A 47 9.28 10.59 -6.81
N SER A 48 8.65 9.47 -7.13
CA SER A 48 8.31 8.42 -6.15
C SER A 48 9.39 7.34 -6.03
N VAL A 49 10.25 7.20 -7.05
CA VAL A 49 11.27 6.14 -7.11
C VAL A 49 12.64 6.72 -6.74
N PRO A 50 13.25 6.28 -5.63
CA PRO A 50 14.57 6.73 -5.24
C PRO A 50 15.59 6.42 -6.35
N VAL A 51 16.55 7.32 -6.54
CA VAL A 51 17.63 7.13 -7.53
C VAL A 51 18.58 6.07 -6.99
N GLY A 52 18.67 4.92 -7.68
CA GLY A 52 19.58 3.85 -7.29
C GLY A 52 21.03 4.34 -7.26
N GLN A 53 21.76 4.05 -6.17
CA GLN A 53 23.18 4.41 -6.01
C GLN A 53 24.07 3.86 -7.14
N ASN A 54 23.62 2.81 -7.86
CA ASN A 54 24.39 2.17 -8.92
C ASN A 54 24.60 3.04 -10.17
N TRP A 55 23.84 4.13 -10.33
CA TRP A 55 23.95 5.05 -11.47
C TRP A 55 24.90 6.22 -11.24
N THR A 56 25.51 6.38 -10.06
CA THR A 56 26.42 7.51 -9.77
C THR A 56 27.64 7.58 -10.70
N SER A 57 27.95 6.50 -11.42
CA SER A 57 29.05 6.43 -12.39
C SER A 57 28.61 6.66 -13.85
N GLN A 58 27.31 6.72 -14.14
CA GLN A 58 26.79 7.02 -15.47
C GLN A 58 26.19 8.41 -15.50
N VAL A 59 26.62 9.25 -16.45
CA VAL A 59 26.07 10.60 -16.62
C VAL A 59 24.59 10.48 -16.98
N LEU A 60 23.73 10.80 -16.01
CA LEU A 60 22.28 10.86 -16.17
C LEU A 60 21.94 12.01 -17.16
N LYS A 61 21.80 11.65 -18.44
CA LYS A 61 21.43 12.57 -19.55
C LYS A 61 19.98 12.34 -19.99
N GLY A 62 19.07 12.40 -19.03
CA GLY A 62 17.64 12.28 -19.27
C GLY A 62 16.91 13.61 -19.30
N HIS A 63 15.63 13.56 -19.64
CA HIS A 63 14.73 14.72 -19.63
C HIS A 63 13.74 14.69 -18.46
N LEU A 64 13.86 13.72 -17.57
CA LEU A 64 13.05 13.64 -16.35
C LEU A 64 13.63 14.55 -15.26
N PRO A 65 12.82 14.99 -14.29
CA PRO A 65 13.27 15.83 -13.18
C PRO A 65 14.50 15.31 -12.41
N SER A 66 14.60 13.99 -12.23
CA SER A 66 15.76 13.32 -11.61
C SER A 66 17.02 13.28 -12.48
N GLY A 67 16.95 13.75 -13.72
CA GLY A 67 18.00 13.61 -14.73
C GLY A 67 18.05 12.22 -15.40
N ARG A 68 17.21 11.25 -14.97
CA ARG A 68 17.15 9.91 -15.56
C ARG A 68 16.45 9.89 -16.93
N ASN A 69 16.81 8.95 -17.78
CA ASN A 69 16.02 8.64 -18.96
C ASN A 69 14.84 7.71 -18.58
N ARG A 70 13.87 7.52 -19.50
CA ARG A 70 12.69 6.69 -19.25
C ARG A 70 13.06 5.24 -18.90
N GLU A 71 14.05 4.67 -19.55
CA GLU A 71 14.45 3.27 -19.38
C GLU A 71 15.08 3.04 -18.01
N GLN A 72 15.93 3.96 -17.55
CA GLN A 72 16.55 3.98 -16.22
C GLN A 72 15.49 4.06 -15.13
N LEU A 73 14.52 4.99 -15.26
CA LEU A 73 13.43 5.09 -14.30
C LEU A 73 12.63 3.78 -14.19
N LEU A 74 12.29 3.17 -15.33
CA LEU A 74 11.54 1.92 -15.34
C LEU A 74 12.35 0.75 -14.77
N ALA A 75 13.65 0.69 -15.05
CA ALA A 75 14.54 -0.32 -14.46
C ALA A 75 14.61 -0.18 -12.94
N ASP A 76 14.83 1.04 -12.43
CA ASP A 76 14.85 1.35 -10.99
C ASP A 76 13.50 0.99 -10.33
N THR A 77 12.39 1.30 -11.01
CA THR A 77 11.05 0.98 -10.51
C THR A 77 10.85 -0.52 -10.37
N VAL A 78 11.29 -1.30 -11.37
CA VAL A 78 11.18 -2.76 -11.33
C VAL A 78 12.08 -3.33 -10.25
N GLU A 79 13.30 -2.82 -10.08
CA GLU A 79 14.19 -3.23 -8.98
C GLU A 79 13.57 -2.92 -7.60
N LEU A 80 13.03 -1.72 -7.42
CA LEU A 80 12.30 -1.34 -6.21
C LEU A 80 11.14 -2.31 -5.93
N LEU A 81 10.32 -2.60 -6.93
CA LEU A 81 9.19 -3.52 -6.80
C LEU A 81 9.60 -4.96 -6.51
N ARG A 82 10.76 -5.41 -7.00
CA ARG A 82 11.32 -6.73 -6.64
C ARG A 82 11.92 -6.75 -5.24
N ALA A 83 12.48 -5.63 -4.78
CA ALA A 83 13.05 -5.49 -3.44
C ALA A 83 11.98 -5.35 -2.36
N LEU A 84 10.77 -4.90 -2.72
CA LEU A 84 9.63 -4.98 -1.84
C LEU A 84 9.35 -6.45 -1.53
N PRO A 85 9.27 -6.86 -0.26
CA PRO A 85 8.91 -8.22 0.08
C PRO A 85 7.53 -8.49 -0.53
N SER A 86 7.48 -9.40 -1.51
CA SER A 86 6.21 -9.96 -1.95
C SER A 86 5.49 -10.42 -0.69
N ALA A 87 4.24 -9.99 -0.51
CA ALA A 87 3.43 -10.29 0.68
C ALA A 87 3.30 -11.81 0.96
N ASP A 88 3.77 -12.65 0.04
CA ASP A 88 3.79 -14.11 0.12
C ASP A 88 5.07 -14.72 0.72
N SER A 89 6.16 -13.95 0.95
CA SER A 89 7.48 -14.54 1.30
C SER A 89 7.93 -14.36 2.76
N ALA A 90 7.15 -13.70 3.62
CA ALA A 90 7.50 -13.55 5.04
C ALA A 90 7.03 -14.71 5.95
N ALA A 91 6.47 -15.79 5.37
CA ALA A 91 6.00 -16.96 6.12
C ALA A 91 6.95 -18.18 6.08
N SER A 92 8.11 -18.11 5.42
CA SER A 92 9.01 -19.27 5.34
C SER A 92 10.48 -18.86 5.36
N SER A 93 11.02 -18.68 6.56
CA SER A 93 12.46 -18.86 6.78
C SER A 93 12.75 -19.27 8.23
N LYS A 94 12.72 -20.58 8.48
CA LYS A 94 13.66 -21.30 9.36
C LYS A 94 13.45 -22.81 9.25
N GLY A 95 14.42 -23.51 8.68
CA GLY A 95 14.55 -24.97 8.75
C GLY A 95 15.22 -25.57 7.49
N PRO A 96 16.44 -26.13 7.59
CA PRO A 96 17.16 -26.67 6.44
C PRO A 96 16.86 -28.17 6.19
N ALA A 97 17.09 -28.56 4.93
CA ALA A 97 17.41 -29.90 4.41
C ALA A 97 16.27 -30.86 3.98
N ALA A 98 16.45 -31.33 2.73
CA ALA A 98 16.03 -32.61 2.12
C ALA A 98 14.50 -32.85 1.97
N SER A 99 13.95 -33.40 0.90
CA SER A 99 14.44 -34.03 -0.33
C SER A 99 13.21 -34.32 -1.20
N SER A 100 13.37 -34.27 -2.53
CA SER A 100 12.64 -35.05 -3.56
C SER A 100 11.10 -35.13 -3.52
N SER A 101 10.45 -34.59 -4.56
CA SER A 101 9.90 -35.42 -5.66
C SER A 101 9.15 -34.57 -6.68
N VAL A 102 9.24 -35.03 -7.92
CA VAL A 102 8.74 -34.44 -9.17
C VAL A 102 7.28 -34.82 -9.37
N GLY A 103 6.45 -33.89 -9.84
CA GLY A 103 5.11 -34.19 -10.36
C GLY A 103 4.34 -32.94 -10.81
N PRO A 104 3.97 -32.82 -12.11
CA PRO A 104 3.39 -31.60 -12.67
C PRO A 104 1.86 -31.61 -12.57
N ALA A 105 1.27 -30.58 -11.97
CA ALA A 105 -0.15 -30.31 -12.11
C ALA A 105 -0.36 -28.79 -12.17
N ALA A 106 -0.67 -28.35 -13.38
CA ALA A 106 -1.12 -27.01 -13.67
C ALA A 106 -2.40 -26.71 -12.86
N SER A 107 -2.28 -25.86 -11.84
CA SER A 107 -3.36 -25.01 -11.38
C SER A 107 -2.86 -23.57 -11.50
N SER A 108 -3.23 -22.94 -12.61
CA SER A 108 -3.11 -21.50 -12.81
C SER A 108 -4.02 -20.78 -11.82
N SER A 109 -3.61 -20.67 -10.56
CA SER A 109 -4.04 -19.56 -9.73
C SER A 109 -3.23 -18.36 -10.20
N SER A 110 -3.86 -17.49 -11.00
CA SER A 110 -3.31 -16.16 -11.20
C SER A 110 -3.11 -15.56 -9.80
N PRO A 111 -1.90 -15.11 -9.41
CA PRO A 111 -1.76 -14.36 -8.18
C PRO A 111 -2.55 -13.06 -8.38
N GLN A 112 -3.78 -13.02 -7.86
CA GLN A 112 -4.48 -11.76 -7.71
C GLN A 112 -3.65 -10.96 -6.70
N PRO A 113 -3.14 -9.76 -7.06
CA PRO A 113 -2.51 -8.90 -6.09
C PRO A 113 -3.62 -8.40 -5.16
N SER A 114 -3.80 -9.08 -4.02
CA SER A 114 -4.63 -8.59 -2.93
C SER A 114 -4.00 -7.29 -2.46
N SER A 115 -4.63 -6.18 -2.84
CA SER A 115 -4.26 -4.85 -2.35
C SER A 115 -4.38 -4.83 -0.83
N CYS A 116 -3.28 -4.43 -0.19
CA CYS A 116 -3.09 -4.24 1.24
C CYS A 116 -2.94 -5.54 2.04
N SER A 117 -1.71 -5.87 2.43
CA SER A 117 -1.46 -6.85 3.49
C SER A 117 -2.07 -6.33 4.80
N GLY A 118 -2.49 -7.24 5.69
CA GLY A 118 -3.07 -6.86 6.99
C GLY A 118 -2.17 -5.91 7.80
N GLU A 119 -0.86 -6.11 7.73
CA GLU A 119 0.14 -5.21 8.35
C GLU A 119 0.17 -3.81 7.71
N ALA A 120 0.09 -3.70 6.38
CA ALA A 120 0.04 -2.39 5.72
C ALA A 120 -1.23 -1.61 6.09
N LEU A 121 -2.35 -2.32 6.27
CA LEU A 121 -3.58 -1.72 6.78
C LEU A 121 -3.41 -1.30 8.25
N LEU A 122 -2.81 -2.14 9.09
CA LEU A 122 -2.55 -1.81 10.50
C LEU A 122 -1.65 -0.57 10.62
N ASP A 123 -0.58 -0.48 9.85
CA ASP A 123 0.32 0.67 9.84
C ASP A 123 -0.38 1.95 9.32
N ALA A 124 -1.22 1.83 8.29
CA ALA A 124 -2.05 2.94 7.81
C ALA A 124 -3.07 3.40 8.86
N MET A 125 -3.64 2.47 9.64
CA MET A 125 -4.57 2.82 10.71
C MET A 125 -3.84 3.43 11.92
N LEU A 126 -2.64 2.96 12.27
CA LEU A 126 -1.82 3.53 13.34
C LEU A 126 -1.30 4.93 12.98
N THR A 127 -0.98 5.20 11.72
CA THR A 127 -0.59 6.55 11.28
C THR A 127 -1.76 7.55 11.22
N SER A 128 -3.01 7.08 11.29
CA SER A 128 -4.19 7.94 11.30
C SER A 128 -4.34 8.72 12.61
N HIS A 129 -4.49 10.04 12.51
CA HIS A 129 -4.84 10.91 13.65
C HIS A 129 -6.32 10.83 14.04
N ARG A 130 -7.17 10.23 13.21
CA ARG A 130 -8.62 10.15 13.45
C ARG A 130 -8.96 9.01 14.40
N GLU A 131 -8.24 7.90 14.28
CA GLU A 131 -8.48 6.69 15.07
C GLU A 131 -7.54 6.67 16.29
N ARG A 132 -8.08 6.21 17.43
CA ARG A 132 -7.32 6.02 18.66
C ARG A 132 -7.19 4.54 18.88
N MET A 133 -5.99 4.02 18.67
CA MET A 133 -5.74 2.61 18.74
C MET A 133 -4.45 2.31 19.48
N VAL A 134 -4.42 1.14 20.11
CA VAL A 134 -3.27 0.65 20.85
C VAL A 134 -3.09 -0.83 20.56
N VAL A 135 -1.86 -1.25 20.28
CA VAL A 135 -1.45 -2.65 20.18
C VAL A 135 -0.75 -3.02 21.48
N VAL A 136 -1.21 -4.07 22.14
CA VAL A 136 -0.69 -4.53 23.44
C VAL A 136 -0.28 -6.00 23.42
N ASP A 137 0.72 -6.34 24.23
CA ASP A 137 1.15 -7.71 24.48
C ASP A 137 0.41 -8.34 25.64
N LEU A 138 -0.32 -9.43 25.39
CA LEU A 138 -0.84 -10.28 26.47
C LEU A 138 0.23 -11.27 26.97
N PRO A 139 0.25 -11.60 28.28
CA PRO A 139 -0.68 -11.15 29.33
C PRO A 139 -0.25 -9.84 30.01
N SER A 140 0.87 -9.24 29.61
CA SER A 140 1.49 -8.11 30.29
C SER A 140 0.74 -6.77 30.11
N TRP A 141 -0.14 -6.69 29.11
CA TRP A 141 -0.80 -5.48 28.64
C TRP A 141 0.18 -4.36 28.27
N ARG A 142 1.43 -4.70 27.94
CA ARG A 142 2.45 -3.72 27.55
C ARG A 142 2.14 -3.17 26.18
N ILE A 143 2.14 -1.85 26.06
CA ILE A 143 1.88 -1.15 24.81
C ILE A 143 3.09 -1.32 23.88
N ARG A 144 2.87 -1.86 22.68
CA ARG A 144 3.89 -2.00 21.62
C ARG A 144 3.85 -0.89 20.61
N ARG A 145 2.65 -0.62 20.09
CA ARG A 145 2.38 0.37 19.06
C ARG A 145 1.11 1.12 19.45
N MET A 146 0.99 2.37 19.04
CA MET A 146 -0.23 3.15 19.23
C MET A 146 -0.44 4.08 18.05
N SER A 147 -1.68 4.51 17.84
CA SER A 147 -1.97 5.44 16.77
C SER A 147 -1.52 6.86 17.12
N ALA A 148 -1.18 7.63 16.10
CA ALA A 148 -0.78 9.03 16.27
C ALA A 148 -1.91 9.89 16.88
N GLY A 149 -3.17 9.50 16.68
CA GLY A 149 -4.33 10.11 17.34
C GLY A 149 -4.40 9.83 18.84
N PHE A 150 -3.98 8.64 19.28
CA PHE A 150 -3.90 8.29 20.70
C PHE A 150 -2.71 8.98 21.37
N GLU A 151 -1.53 8.94 20.74
CA GLU A 151 -0.32 9.62 21.23
C GLU A 151 -0.55 11.12 21.44
N GLY A 152 -1.20 11.80 20.49
CA GLY A 152 -1.49 13.24 20.56
C GLY A 152 -2.36 13.66 21.76
N GLU A 153 -3.22 12.78 22.29
CA GLU A 153 -4.04 13.09 23.47
C GLU A 153 -3.23 13.04 24.76
N TYR A 154 -2.24 12.16 24.82
CA TYR A 154 -1.38 11.97 25.98
C TYR A 154 -0.08 12.77 25.90
N LEU A 155 0.22 13.42 24.77
CA LEU A 155 1.43 14.23 24.57
C LEU A 155 1.61 15.31 25.65
N LYS A 156 0.51 15.88 26.15
CA LYS A 156 0.50 16.90 27.22
C LYS A 156 0.32 16.31 28.63
N SER A 157 0.12 14.99 28.73
CA SER A 157 0.01 14.28 30.00
C SER A 157 1.40 13.99 30.57
N VAL A 158 1.46 13.69 31.86
CA VAL A 158 2.71 13.31 32.57
C VAL A 158 3.36 12.06 31.96
N PHE A 159 2.58 11.27 31.22
CA PHE A 159 3.00 10.03 30.55
C PHE A 159 3.41 10.20 29.09
N GLY A 160 3.29 11.42 28.53
CA GLY A 160 3.36 11.66 27.08
C GLY A 160 4.70 11.33 26.41
N ALA A 161 5.80 11.32 27.17
CA ALA A 161 7.12 11.10 26.59
C ALA A 161 7.42 9.63 26.26
N ASN A 162 6.78 8.65 26.92
CA ASN A 162 7.17 7.23 26.81
C ASN A 162 6.00 6.27 27.12
N MET A 163 4.89 6.33 26.38
CA MET A 163 3.78 5.40 26.60
C MET A 163 4.07 3.97 26.09
N VAL A 164 4.88 3.83 25.02
CA VAL A 164 5.33 2.52 24.54
C VAL A 164 6.15 1.83 25.63
N GLY A 165 5.87 0.55 25.88
CA GLY A 165 6.49 -0.25 26.93
C GLY A 165 5.79 -0.16 28.29
N GLN A 166 4.92 0.83 28.51
CA GLN A 166 4.10 0.91 29.72
C GLN A 166 2.91 -0.05 29.63
N SER A 167 2.38 -0.44 30.80
CA SER A 167 1.16 -1.23 30.85
C SER A 167 -0.06 -0.35 30.58
N LEU A 168 -0.91 -0.77 29.64
CA LEU A 168 -2.19 -0.11 29.35
C LEU A 168 -3.06 0.00 30.61
N MET A 169 -2.90 -0.93 31.55
CA MET A 169 -3.67 -1.00 32.80
C MET A 169 -3.49 0.23 33.69
N HIS A 170 -2.42 1.01 33.53
CA HIS A 170 -2.22 2.26 34.28
C HIS A 170 -3.10 3.42 33.79
N PHE A 171 -3.71 3.27 32.61
CA PHE A 171 -4.47 4.32 31.92
C PHE A 171 -5.97 4.02 31.84
N VAL A 172 -6.39 2.89 32.42
CA VAL A 172 -7.77 2.41 32.38
C VAL A 172 -8.33 2.42 33.80
N ASP A 173 -9.59 2.80 33.93
CA ASP A 173 -10.30 2.78 35.21
C ASP A 173 -10.34 1.36 35.80
N THR A 174 -10.42 1.26 37.12
CA THR A 174 -10.33 -0.04 37.82
C THR A 174 -11.40 -1.03 37.37
N ASP A 175 -12.62 -0.55 37.08
CA ASP A 175 -13.74 -1.39 36.63
C ASP A 175 -13.49 -2.02 35.25
N ASP A 176 -12.90 -1.26 34.32
CA ASP A 176 -12.57 -1.75 32.98
C ASP A 176 -11.26 -2.53 32.96
N ALA A 177 -10.34 -2.23 33.89
CA ALA A 177 -9.12 -3.00 34.09
C ALA A 177 -9.44 -4.46 34.44
N ASP A 178 -10.42 -4.73 35.30
CA ASP A 178 -10.81 -6.10 35.62
C ASP A 178 -11.43 -6.84 34.43
N ARG A 179 -12.22 -6.13 33.61
CA ARG A 179 -12.77 -6.69 32.36
C ARG A 179 -11.69 -7.02 31.36
N LEU A 180 -10.68 -6.16 31.21
CA LEU A 180 -9.54 -6.42 30.35
C LEU A 180 -8.73 -7.62 30.86
N ARG A 181 -8.44 -7.71 32.16
CA ARG A 181 -7.75 -8.88 32.74
C ARG A 181 -8.48 -10.19 32.46
N GLU A 182 -9.80 -10.19 32.62
CA GLU A 182 -10.64 -11.34 32.31
C GLU A 182 -10.60 -11.71 30.82
N TYR A 183 -10.65 -10.72 29.93
CA TYR A 183 -10.49 -10.93 28.50
C TYR A 183 -9.10 -11.52 28.15
N GLY A 184 -8.04 -10.98 28.73
CA GLY A 184 -6.67 -11.48 28.57
C GLY A 184 -6.53 -12.94 29.02
N ARG A 185 -7.16 -13.31 30.13
CA ARG A 185 -7.21 -14.71 30.60
C ARG A 185 -7.95 -15.63 29.64
N ARG A 186 -9.06 -15.18 29.05
CA ARG A 186 -9.84 -16.00 28.09
C ARG A 186 -9.07 -16.24 26.80
N ILE A 187 -8.36 -15.24 26.30
CA ILE A 187 -7.55 -15.39 25.08
C ILE A 187 -6.32 -16.23 25.36
N HIS A 188 -5.60 -15.93 26.43
CA HIS A 188 -4.38 -16.64 26.78
C HIS A 188 -4.65 -18.08 27.24
N GLY A 189 -5.76 -18.34 27.93
CA GLY A 189 -6.17 -19.67 28.37
C GLY A 189 -6.92 -20.50 27.32
N GLY A 190 -7.41 -19.85 26.24
CA GLY A 190 -8.07 -20.52 25.12
C GLY A 190 -7.13 -20.96 23.99
N MET A 191 -5.92 -20.40 23.94
CA MET A 191 -4.86 -20.89 23.05
C MET A 191 -4.19 -22.10 23.71
N GLY A 192 -4.47 -23.30 23.17
CA GLY A 192 -3.86 -24.55 23.62
C GLY A 192 -2.33 -24.47 23.67
N GLU A 193 -1.73 -25.30 24.54
CA GLU A 193 -0.31 -25.28 24.92
C GLU A 193 0.71 -25.35 23.77
N GLU A 194 0.29 -25.58 22.52
CA GLU A 194 1.15 -25.64 21.33
C GLU A 194 1.63 -24.28 20.81
N ALA A 195 0.98 -23.17 21.20
CA ALA A 195 1.40 -21.81 20.81
C ALA A 195 2.26 -21.10 21.88
N ARG A 196 2.79 -21.85 22.85
CA ARG A 196 3.56 -21.34 24.00
C ARG A 196 5.02 -21.01 23.65
N GLY A 197 5.29 -20.69 22.38
CA GLY A 197 6.60 -20.29 21.89
C GLY A 197 6.77 -18.79 21.94
N ASP A 198 7.26 -18.25 23.07
CA ASP A 198 7.96 -16.96 23.31
C ASP A 198 7.40 -15.66 22.67
N ARG A 199 6.27 -15.72 21.96
CA ARG A 199 5.61 -14.57 21.33
C ARG A 199 4.31 -14.31 22.06
N GLY A 200 4.30 -13.22 22.83
CA GLY A 200 3.07 -12.71 23.42
C GLY A 200 1.99 -12.49 22.35
N VAL A 201 0.73 -12.63 22.73
CA VAL A 201 -0.40 -12.39 21.82
C VAL A 201 -0.56 -10.88 21.69
N GLU A 202 -0.36 -10.35 20.48
CA GLU A 202 -0.64 -8.95 20.16
C GLU A 202 -2.14 -8.74 19.95
N VAL A 203 -2.73 -7.79 20.67
CA VAL A 203 -4.15 -7.42 20.52
C VAL A 203 -4.27 -5.95 20.16
N LEU A 204 -5.06 -5.64 19.14
CA LEU A 204 -5.42 -4.29 18.75
C LEU A 204 -6.70 -3.84 19.47
N LEU A 205 -6.62 -2.72 20.17
CA LEU A 205 -7.73 -2.12 20.90
C LEU A 205 -8.07 -0.77 20.30
N ARG A 206 -9.36 -0.52 20.08
CA ARG A 206 -9.87 0.80 19.68
C ARG A 206 -10.43 1.52 20.90
N VAL A 207 -9.95 2.74 21.13
CA VAL A 207 -10.31 3.57 22.28
C VAL A 207 -11.24 4.68 21.83
N PHE A 208 -12.41 4.82 22.44
CA PHE A 208 -13.32 5.93 22.16
C PHE A 208 -13.23 6.98 23.27
N ARG A 209 -13.41 8.26 22.93
CA ARG A 209 -13.54 9.31 23.95
C ARG A 209 -14.74 8.99 24.85
N ASN A 210 -14.55 9.21 26.16
CA ASN A 210 -15.35 8.73 27.29
C ASN A 210 -15.19 7.23 27.56
N TYR A 211 -14.04 6.84 28.12
CA TYR A 211 -13.79 5.62 28.90
C TYR A 211 -14.41 4.31 28.38
N THR A 212 -14.59 4.16 27.06
CA THR A 212 -15.19 2.94 26.49
C THR A 212 -14.25 2.38 25.44
N ILE A 213 -13.58 1.28 25.81
CA ILE A 213 -12.77 0.47 24.91
C ILE A 213 -13.72 -0.52 24.25
N VAL A 214 -14.03 -0.33 22.97
CA VAL A 214 -14.81 -1.31 22.20
C VAL A 214 -13.84 -2.16 21.40
N MET A 215 -13.78 -3.44 21.75
CA MET A 215 -12.90 -4.42 21.12
C MET A 215 -13.48 -4.87 19.78
N ARG A 216 -12.67 -4.85 18.73
CA ARG A 216 -13.02 -5.44 17.43
C ARG A 216 -12.44 -6.85 17.38
N ARG A 217 -13.29 -7.85 17.12
CA ARG A 217 -12.87 -9.23 16.83
C ARG A 217 -12.32 -9.32 15.41
#